data_AF-A0A2K6MVH0-F1
#
_entry.id   AF-A0A2K6MVH0-F1
#
_cell.length_a   1.000
_cell.length_b   1.000
_cell.length_c   1.000
_cell.angle_alpha   90.00
_cell.angle_beta   90.00
_cell.angle_gamma   90.00
#
_symmetry.space_group_name_H-M   'P 1'
#
loop_
_entity.id
_entity.type
_entity.pdbx_description
1 polymer ?
#
loop_
_entity_poly.entity_id
_entity_poly.type
_entity_poly.pdbx_seq_one_letter_code
_entity_poly.pdbx_strand_id
1 'polypeptide(L)'
;MALLKYWPKTHSPKEVMFLNELEEILDVIEPSEFVKIMEPLFRQLAKCVSSPHFQVAERALYYWNNEYIMSLISDNAAKILPIMFPSLYRNSKTHWNKTIHGLIYNALKLFMEMNQKLFDDCTQQFKAEKLKEKLKMKEREEAWVKIENLAKANPQVLKKTSGVPHRGWARQFFSGFCRKYILSVPYQSVTLKAFLDPVL
;
A
#
# COMPACT_ATOMS: atom_id res chain seq x y z
N MET A 1 20.43 8.48 -3.60
CA MET A 1 19.18 9.03 -2.99
C MET A 1 18.38 9.98 -3.90
N ALA A 2 19.00 10.80 -4.76
CA ALA A 2 18.26 11.74 -5.62
C ALA A 2 17.23 11.06 -6.55
N LEU A 3 17.59 9.91 -7.16
CA LEU A 3 16.69 9.18 -8.08
C LEU A 3 15.39 8.74 -7.40
N LEU A 4 15.44 8.26 -6.15
CA LEU A 4 14.25 7.90 -5.36
C LEU A 4 13.41 9.14 -4.96
N LYS A 5 14.04 10.30 -4.74
CA LYS A 5 13.35 11.55 -4.44
C LYS A 5 12.52 12.04 -5.62
N TYR A 6 13.02 11.87 -6.85
CA TYR A 6 12.39 12.34 -8.08
C TYR A 6 11.62 11.24 -8.84
N TRP A 7 11.28 10.13 -8.17
CA TRP A 7 10.57 9.01 -8.80
C TRP A 7 9.28 9.48 -9.49
N PRO A 8 9.08 9.20 -10.80
CA PRO A 8 7.87 9.62 -11.51
C PRO A 8 6.62 8.95 -10.92
N LYS A 9 5.54 9.70 -10.75
CA LYS A 9 4.28 9.18 -10.16
C LYS A 9 3.12 9.04 -11.16
N THR A 10 3.27 9.65 -12.33
CA THR A 10 2.18 9.80 -13.31
C THR A 10 2.60 9.46 -14.74
N HIS A 11 3.85 9.04 -14.95
CA HIS A 11 4.42 8.84 -16.28
C HIS A 11 5.15 7.49 -16.36
N SER A 12 4.39 6.43 -16.65
CA SER A 12 4.87 5.04 -16.65
C SER A 12 6.11 4.81 -17.51
N PRO A 13 6.24 5.36 -18.74
CA PRO A 13 7.47 5.18 -19.51
C PRO A 13 8.72 5.75 -18.83
N LYS A 14 8.56 6.84 -18.05
CA LYS A 14 9.67 7.41 -17.27
C LYS A 14 9.98 6.55 -16.05
N GLU A 15 8.98 5.93 -15.43
CA GLU A 15 9.23 4.94 -14.38
C GLU A 15 10.04 3.75 -14.90
N VAL A 16 9.73 3.27 -16.12
CA VAL A 16 10.51 2.20 -16.77
C VAL A 16 11.95 2.65 -17.04
N MET A 17 12.16 3.87 -17.54
CA MET A 17 13.51 4.44 -17.70
C MET A 17 14.26 4.55 -16.36
N PHE A 18 13.59 4.97 -15.29
CA PHE A 18 14.21 5.04 -13.96
C PHE A 18 14.58 3.65 -13.43
N LEU A 19 13.77 2.62 -13.72
CA LEU A 19 14.09 1.24 -13.38
C LEU A 19 15.27 0.70 -14.20
N ASN A 20 15.45 1.13 -15.45
CA ASN A 20 16.65 0.78 -16.23
C ASN A 20 17.91 1.35 -15.56
N GLU A 21 17.95 2.66 -15.37
CA GLU A 21 19.14 3.32 -14.84
C GLU A 21 19.48 2.87 -13.43
N LEU A 22 18.45 2.55 -12.64
CA LEU A 22 18.65 2.01 -11.31
C LEU A 22 19.26 0.61 -11.33
N GLU A 23 18.95 -0.23 -12.32
CA GLU A 23 19.62 -1.53 -12.47
C GLU A 23 21.09 -1.34 -12.86
N GLU A 24 21.38 -0.47 -13.84
CA GLU A 24 22.76 -0.18 -14.25
C GLU A 24 23.61 0.36 -13.09
N ILE A 25 23.02 1.18 -12.21
CA ILE A 25 23.69 1.66 -10.99
C ILE A 25 23.91 0.50 -10.00
N LEU A 26 22.94 -0.40 -9.84
CA LEU A 26 23.06 -1.55 -8.94
C LEU A 26 24.09 -2.57 -9.44
N ASP A 27 24.34 -2.66 -10.75
CA ASP A 27 25.37 -3.56 -11.30
C ASP A 27 26.80 -3.17 -10.91
N VAL A 28 27.03 -1.90 -10.56
CA VAL A 28 28.34 -1.39 -10.16
C VAL A 28 28.39 -0.95 -8.70
N ILE A 29 27.30 -1.11 -7.94
CA ILE A 29 27.24 -0.67 -6.55
C ILE A 29 28.09 -1.59 -5.67
N GLU A 30 28.88 -1.01 -4.75
CA GLU A 30 29.55 -1.81 -3.73
C GLU A 30 28.56 -2.28 -2.65
N PRO A 31 28.72 -3.49 -2.08
CA PRO A 31 27.84 -3.99 -1.01
C PRO A 31 27.73 -3.05 0.20
N SER A 32 28.82 -2.37 0.55
CA SER A 32 28.89 -1.38 1.64
C SER A 32 27.97 -0.17 1.39
N GLU A 33 27.86 0.29 0.15
CA GLU A 33 26.98 1.37 -0.26
C GLU A 33 25.53 0.90 -0.42
N PHE A 34 25.32 -0.33 -0.88
CA PHE A 34 23.99 -0.92 -1.03
C PHE A 34 23.22 -0.96 0.29
N VAL A 35 23.85 -1.37 1.40
CA VAL A 35 23.21 -1.45 2.72
C VAL A 35 22.63 -0.09 3.17
N LYS A 36 23.22 1.02 2.75
CA LYS A 36 22.75 2.38 3.09
C LYS A 36 21.44 2.75 2.38
N ILE A 37 21.16 2.15 1.22
CA ILE A 37 20.05 2.53 0.35
C ILE A 37 19.02 1.41 0.13
N MET A 38 19.32 0.17 0.52
CA MET A 38 18.46 -1.00 0.25
C MET A 38 17.03 -0.83 0.76
N GLU A 39 16.84 -0.34 1.99
CA GLU A 39 15.49 -0.23 2.54
C GLU A 39 14.59 0.76 1.78
N PRO A 40 14.99 2.03 1.54
CA PRO A 40 14.18 2.95 0.74
C PRO A 40 14.05 2.52 -0.72
N LEU A 41 15.08 1.87 -1.29
CA LEU A 41 15.05 1.31 -2.64
C LEU A 41 13.99 0.23 -2.78
N PHE A 42 14.03 -0.81 -1.93
CA PHE A 42 13.10 -1.93 -2.02
C PHE A 42 11.67 -1.53 -1.62
N ARG A 43 11.49 -0.51 -0.76
CA ARG A 43 10.17 0.11 -0.56
C ARG A 43 9.61 0.74 -1.84
N GLN A 44 10.45 1.26 -2.72
CA GLN A 44 10.02 1.79 -4.01
C GLN A 44 9.76 0.65 -5.01
N LEU A 45 10.65 -0.34 -5.11
CA LEU A 45 10.45 -1.52 -5.96
C LEU A 45 9.17 -2.28 -5.58
N ALA A 46 8.85 -2.41 -4.29
CA ALA A 46 7.61 -3.01 -3.81
C ALA A 46 6.35 -2.32 -4.37
N LYS A 47 6.40 -1.00 -4.61
CA LYS A 47 5.31 -0.25 -5.26
C LYS A 47 5.28 -0.51 -6.76
N CYS A 48 6.45 -0.53 -7.42
CA CYS A 48 6.55 -0.81 -8.86
C CYS A 48 6.04 -2.21 -9.20
N VAL A 49 6.37 -3.23 -8.40
CA VAL A 49 5.84 -4.60 -8.53
C VAL A 49 4.33 -4.66 -8.32
N SER A 50 3.78 -3.79 -7.46
CA SER A 50 2.33 -3.67 -7.24
C SER A 50 1.65 -2.74 -8.24
N SER A 51 2.38 -2.22 -9.24
CA SER A 51 1.81 -1.29 -10.21
C SER A 51 0.80 -2.02 -11.10
N PRO A 52 -0.38 -1.41 -11.36
CA PRO A 52 -1.32 -1.97 -12.32
C PRO A 52 -0.80 -1.88 -13.77
N HIS A 53 0.21 -1.04 -14.02
CA HIS A 53 0.81 -0.85 -15.33
C HIS A 53 1.83 -1.95 -15.61
N PHE A 54 1.49 -2.85 -16.53
CA PHE A 54 2.22 -4.10 -16.72
C PHE A 54 3.71 -3.89 -17.01
N GLN A 55 4.09 -2.93 -17.86
CA GLN A 55 5.50 -2.69 -18.21
C GLN A 55 6.34 -2.26 -16.99
N VAL A 56 5.75 -1.56 -16.02
CA VAL A 56 6.46 -1.13 -14.81
C VAL A 56 6.68 -2.32 -13.88
N ALA A 57 5.64 -3.13 -13.66
CA ALA A 57 5.71 -4.31 -12.81
C ALA A 57 6.64 -5.37 -13.39
N GLU A 58 6.52 -5.67 -14.69
CA GLU A 58 7.41 -6.58 -15.42
C GLU A 58 8.86 -6.12 -15.33
N ARG A 59 9.12 -4.84 -15.62
CA ARG A 59 10.48 -4.30 -15.59
C ARG A 59 11.12 -4.39 -14.20
N ALA A 60 10.36 -4.10 -13.15
CA ALA A 60 10.82 -4.22 -11.77
C ALA A 60 11.08 -5.69 -11.37
N LEU A 61 10.24 -6.62 -11.83
CA LEU A 61 10.42 -8.05 -11.55
C LEU A 61 11.62 -8.67 -12.28
N TYR A 62 12.10 -8.07 -13.38
CA TYR A 62 13.31 -8.53 -14.04
C TYR A 62 14.59 -8.36 -13.22
N TYR A 63 14.58 -7.57 -12.14
CA TYR A 63 15.71 -7.47 -11.21
C TYR A 63 16.05 -8.83 -10.56
N TRP A 64 15.08 -9.73 -10.43
CA TRP A 64 15.29 -11.09 -9.90
C TRP A 64 16.06 -12.01 -10.86
N ASN A 65 16.26 -11.60 -12.11
CA ASN A 65 17.07 -12.35 -13.08
C ASN A 65 18.54 -11.92 -13.08
N ASN A 66 18.86 -10.79 -12.44
CA ASN A 66 20.22 -10.28 -12.35
C ASN A 66 20.94 -10.96 -11.17
N GLU A 67 21.99 -11.73 -11.48
CA GLU A 67 22.72 -12.52 -10.49
C GLU A 67 23.38 -11.66 -9.40
N TYR A 68 23.92 -10.50 -9.79
CA TYR A 68 24.57 -9.60 -8.83
C TYR A 68 23.54 -9.00 -7.87
N ILE A 69 22.43 -8.46 -8.39
CA ILE A 69 21.33 -7.96 -7.55
C ILE A 69 20.79 -9.07 -6.64
N MET A 70 20.63 -10.28 -7.16
CA MET A 70 20.17 -11.42 -6.35
C MET A 70 21.16 -11.78 -5.24
N SER A 71 22.47 -11.69 -5.47
CA SER A 71 23.48 -11.89 -4.42
C SER A 71 23.36 -10.83 -3.32
N LEU A 72 23.21 -9.55 -3.68
CA LEU A 72 23.01 -8.44 -2.73
C LEU A 72 21.72 -8.63 -1.91
N ILE A 73 20.65 -9.12 -2.54
CA ILE A 73 19.40 -9.46 -1.87
C ILE A 73 19.60 -10.60 -0.87
N SER A 74 20.33 -11.65 -1.27
CA SER A 74 20.61 -12.82 -0.43
C SER A 74 21.32 -12.45 0.86
N ASP A 75 22.39 -11.65 0.77
CA ASP A 75 23.17 -11.22 1.92
C ASP A 75 22.38 -10.33 2.89
N ASN A 76 21.32 -9.68 2.39
CA ASN A 76 20.49 -8.73 3.14
C ASN A 76 19.02 -9.17 3.29
N ALA A 77 18.75 -10.47 3.13
CA ALA A 77 17.39 -11.02 3.07
C ALA A 77 16.55 -10.67 4.30
N ALA A 78 17.18 -10.63 5.48
CA ALA A 78 16.53 -10.28 6.76
C ALA A 78 15.84 -8.91 6.75
N LYS A 79 16.30 -7.96 5.92
CA LYS A 79 15.71 -6.63 5.77
C LYS A 79 14.85 -6.52 4.53
N ILE A 80 15.27 -7.12 3.42
CA ILE A 80 14.62 -6.97 2.11
C ILE A 80 13.34 -7.80 2.02
N LEU A 81 13.37 -9.07 2.47
CA LEU A 81 12.24 -9.99 2.32
C LEU A 81 10.97 -9.45 3.01
N PRO A 82 11.00 -8.96 4.27
CA PRO A 82 9.81 -8.39 4.91
C PRO A 82 9.22 -7.17 4.17
N ILE A 83 10.05 -6.40 3.44
CA ILE A 83 9.60 -5.24 2.66
C ILE A 83 8.89 -5.68 1.37
N MET A 84 9.46 -6.66 0.67
CA MET A 84 8.96 -7.12 -0.63
C MET A 84 7.79 -8.10 -0.52
N PHE A 85 7.77 -8.91 0.54
CA PHE A 85 6.82 -10.00 0.71
C PHE A 85 5.35 -9.56 0.62
N PRO A 86 4.88 -8.50 1.31
CA PRO A 86 3.48 -8.07 1.23
C PRO A 86 3.03 -7.75 -0.19
N SER A 87 3.88 -7.10 -0.98
CA SER A 87 3.60 -6.73 -2.37
C SER A 87 3.55 -7.97 -3.26
N LEU A 88 4.53 -8.86 -3.19
CA LEU A 88 4.57 -10.07 -4.00
C LEU A 88 3.41 -11.01 -3.65
N TYR A 89 3.19 -11.27 -2.35
CA TYR A 89 2.17 -12.22 -1.89
C TYR A 89 0.73 -11.75 -2.16
N ARG A 90 0.48 -10.44 -2.14
CA ARG A 90 -0.82 -9.88 -2.52
C ARG A 90 -1.08 -10.06 -4.01
N ASN A 91 -0.12 -9.66 -4.84
CA ASN A 91 -0.28 -9.66 -6.28
C ASN A 91 -0.22 -11.08 -6.89
N SER A 92 0.39 -12.06 -6.22
CA SER A 92 0.31 -13.47 -6.62
C SER A 92 -1.11 -14.06 -6.55
N LYS A 93 -2.08 -13.35 -5.97
CA LYS A 93 -3.49 -13.80 -5.92
C LYS A 93 -4.42 -13.01 -6.84
N THR A 94 -4.05 -11.79 -7.19
CA THR A 94 -5.00 -10.82 -7.78
C THR A 94 -4.50 -10.12 -9.02
N HIS A 95 -3.24 -10.33 -9.43
CA HIS A 95 -2.71 -9.65 -10.62
C HIS A 95 -3.39 -10.16 -11.90
N TRP A 96 -3.86 -9.26 -12.76
CA TRP A 96 -4.67 -9.60 -13.95
C TRP A 96 -3.84 -10.18 -15.09
N ASN A 97 -2.58 -9.76 -15.22
CA ASN A 97 -1.67 -10.20 -16.28
C ASN A 97 -0.97 -11.50 -15.88
N LYS A 98 -1.11 -12.55 -16.71
CA LYS A 98 -0.56 -13.89 -16.47
C LYS A 98 0.98 -13.94 -16.48
N THR A 99 1.64 -13.14 -17.30
CA THR A 99 3.11 -13.09 -17.35
C THR A 99 3.68 -12.55 -16.04
N ILE A 100 3.13 -11.43 -15.57
CA ILE A 100 3.52 -10.83 -14.28
C ILE A 100 3.24 -11.79 -13.13
N HIS A 101 2.11 -12.50 -13.19
CA HIS A 101 1.77 -13.53 -12.21
C HIS A 101 2.85 -14.61 -12.12
N GLY A 102 3.35 -15.11 -13.26
CA GLY A 102 4.46 -16.05 -13.33
C GLY A 102 5.77 -15.49 -12.76
N LEU A 103 6.12 -14.24 -13.11
CA LEU A 103 7.31 -13.57 -12.58
C LEU A 103 7.25 -13.39 -11.06
N ILE A 104 6.08 -13.06 -10.51
CA ILE A 104 5.87 -12.94 -9.06
C ILE A 104 6.07 -14.30 -8.38
N TYR A 105 5.53 -15.39 -8.94
CA TYR A 105 5.76 -16.73 -8.38
C TYR A 105 7.23 -17.13 -8.41
N ASN A 106 7.93 -16.82 -9.49
CA ASN A 106 9.37 -17.04 -9.57
C ASN A 106 10.12 -16.29 -8.47
N ALA A 107 9.84 -14.99 -8.29
CA ALA A 107 10.44 -14.18 -7.23
C ALA A 107 10.12 -14.71 -5.82
N LEU A 108 8.88 -15.14 -5.57
CA LEU A 108 8.50 -15.77 -4.29
C LEU A 108 9.24 -17.08 -4.06
N LYS A 109 9.42 -17.90 -5.11
CA LYS A 109 10.15 -19.16 -5.04
C LYS A 109 11.62 -18.92 -4.68
N LEU A 110 12.28 -17.95 -5.35
CA LEU A 110 13.66 -17.58 -5.05
C LEU A 110 13.83 -17.08 -3.60
N PHE A 111 12.89 -16.29 -3.08
CA PHE A 111 12.92 -15.87 -1.68
C PHE A 111 12.76 -17.03 -0.69
N MET A 112 11.93 -18.03 -1.03
CA MET A 112 11.74 -19.22 -0.22
C MET A 112 12.99 -20.11 -0.22
N GLU A 113 13.63 -20.30 -1.37
CA GLU A 113 14.88 -21.06 -1.51
C GLU A 113 16.05 -20.40 -0.75
N MET A 114 16.07 -19.07 -0.73
CA MET A 114 17.08 -18.26 -0.03
C MET A 114 17.00 -18.38 1.49
N ASN A 115 15.81 -18.27 2.09
CA ASN A 115 15.62 -18.44 3.52
C ASN A 115 14.19 -18.87 3.86
N GLN A 116 13.96 -20.18 3.90
CA GLN A 116 12.63 -20.75 4.16
C GLN A 116 12.03 -20.28 5.49
N LYS A 117 12.82 -20.27 6.57
CA LYS A 117 12.33 -19.87 7.89
C LYS A 117 11.84 -18.42 7.89
N LEU A 118 12.63 -17.51 7.32
CA LEU A 118 12.26 -16.09 7.23
C LEU A 118 11.03 -15.89 6.34
N PHE A 119 10.91 -16.66 5.26
CA PHE A 119 9.74 -16.63 4.38
C PHE A 119 8.46 -17.08 5.11
N ASP A 120 8.54 -18.14 5.90
CA ASP A 120 7.43 -18.63 6.72
C ASP A 120 7.04 -17.60 7.80
N ASP A 121 8.02 -17.00 8.48
CA ASP A 121 7.80 -15.93 9.46
C ASP A 121 7.08 -14.73 8.83
N CYS A 122 7.51 -14.28 7.65
CA CYS A 122 6.85 -13.19 6.92
C CYS A 122 5.43 -13.56 6.49
N THR A 123 5.20 -14.83 6.11
CA THR A 123 3.86 -15.34 5.78
C THR A 123 2.93 -15.27 6.99
N GLN A 124 3.41 -15.66 8.17
CA GLN A 124 2.65 -15.60 9.41
C GLN A 124 2.37 -14.15 9.83
N GLN A 125 3.39 -13.29 9.80
CA GLN A 125 3.24 -11.88 10.14
C GLN A 125 2.23 -11.19 9.21
N PHE A 126 2.31 -11.43 7.90
CA PHE A 126 1.36 -10.86 6.93
C PHE A 126 -0.09 -11.28 7.23
N LYS A 127 -0.32 -12.56 7.57
CA LYS A 127 -1.66 -13.06 7.95
C LYS A 127 -2.16 -12.39 9.24
N ALA A 128 -1.30 -12.25 10.25
CA ALA A 128 -1.64 -11.59 11.52
C ALA A 128 -1.97 -10.11 11.32
N GLU A 129 -1.17 -9.39 10.53
CA GLU A 129 -1.41 -7.99 10.18
C GLU A 129 -2.73 -7.83 9.42
N LYS A 130 -3.03 -8.71 8.46
CA LYS A 130 -4.31 -8.69 7.74
C LYS A 130 -5.52 -8.90 8.65
N LEU A 131 -5.41 -9.80 9.63
CA LEU A 131 -6.46 -10.00 10.62
C LEU A 131 -6.64 -8.74 11.50
N LYS A 132 -5.53 -8.15 11.97
CA LYS A 132 -5.53 -6.93 12.77
C LYS A 132 -6.12 -5.73 12.00
N GLU A 133 -5.80 -5.59 10.71
CA GLU A 133 -6.41 -4.58 9.83
C GLU A 133 -7.92 -4.76 9.70
N LYS A 134 -8.37 -6.02 9.55
CA LYS A 134 -9.81 -6.34 9.45
C LYS A 134 -10.54 -6.03 10.75
N LEU A 135 -9.94 -6.32 11.91
CA LEU A 135 -10.52 -5.98 13.22
C LEU A 135 -10.61 -4.46 13.41
N LYS A 136 -9.52 -3.72 13.14
CA LYS A 136 -9.54 -2.24 13.17
C LYS A 136 -10.56 -1.63 12.21
N MET A 137 -10.80 -2.26 11.06
CA MET A 137 -11.83 -1.81 10.13
C MET A 137 -13.23 -1.99 10.72
N LYS A 138 -13.50 -3.11 11.40
CA LYS A 138 -14.76 -3.34 12.12
C LYS A 138 -14.97 -2.36 13.26
N GLU A 139 -13.94 -2.14 14.09
CA GLU A 139 -14.01 -1.16 15.19
C GLU A 139 -14.33 0.25 14.67
N ARG A 140 -13.71 0.66 13.56
CA ARG A 140 -14.02 1.94 12.90
C ARG A 140 -15.47 1.97 12.41
N GLU A 141 -15.93 0.91 11.77
CA GLU A 141 -17.31 0.81 11.29
C GLU A 141 -18.32 0.94 12.44
N GLU A 142 -18.09 0.25 13.56
CA GLU A 142 -18.95 0.32 14.75
C GLU A 142 -18.95 1.72 15.38
N ALA A 143 -17.78 2.35 15.48
CA ALA A 143 -17.67 3.74 15.95
C ALA A 143 -18.47 4.70 15.04
N TRP A 144 -18.41 4.50 13.72
CA TRP A 144 -19.18 5.29 12.77
C TRP A 144 -20.69 5.09 12.88
N VAL A 145 -21.16 3.86 13.07
CA VAL A 145 -22.58 3.59 13.31
C VAL A 145 -23.07 4.29 14.57
N LYS A 146 -22.27 4.31 15.64
CA LYS A 146 -22.59 5.04 16.87
C LYS A 146 -22.72 6.55 16.61
N ILE A 147 -21.76 7.14 15.90
CA ILE A 147 -21.79 8.56 15.52
C ILE A 147 -23.04 8.87 14.67
N GLU A 148 -23.37 8.02 13.71
CA GLU A 148 -24.54 8.19 12.85
C GLU A 148 -25.85 8.17 13.65
N ASN A 149 -25.97 7.25 14.61
CA ASN A 149 -27.15 7.15 15.48
C ASN A 149 -27.28 8.38 16.39
N LEU A 150 -26.18 8.86 16.97
CA LEU A 150 -26.16 10.09 17.77
C LEU A 150 -26.55 11.32 16.93
N ALA A 151 -26.05 11.41 15.69
CA ALA A 151 -26.40 12.49 14.78
C ALA A 151 -27.89 12.50 14.41
N LYS A 152 -28.49 11.31 14.20
CA LYS A 152 -29.94 11.16 13.94
C LYS A 152 -30.80 11.58 15.14
N ALA A 153 -30.34 11.33 16.36
CA ALA A 153 -31.03 11.67 17.60
C ALA A 153 -30.87 13.15 18.00
N ASN A 154 -30.01 13.92 17.33
CA ASN A 154 -29.72 15.30 17.72
C ASN A 154 -30.93 16.24 17.46
N PRO A 155 -31.50 16.88 18.50
CA PRO A 155 -32.67 17.76 18.38
C PRO A 155 -32.47 18.97 17.45
N GLN A 156 -31.23 19.43 17.29
CA GLN A 156 -30.86 20.53 16.39
C GLN A 156 -31.10 20.17 14.91
N VAL A 157 -30.96 18.89 14.55
CA VAL A 157 -31.26 18.36 13.20
C VAL A 157 -32.77 18.28 12.98
N LEU A 158 -33.55 17.96 14.01
CA LEU A 158 -35.01 17.91 13.96
C LEU A 158 -35.63 19.31 13.84
N LYS A 159 -35.13 20.30 14.59
CA LYS A 159 -35.63 21.70 14.52
C LYS A 159 -35.43 22.38 13.16
N LYS A 160 -34.46 21.97 12.35
CA LYS A 160 -34.21 22.56 11.02
C LYS A 160 -35.19 22.07 9.94
N THR A 161 -36.02 21.08 10.25
CA THR A 161 -36.95 20.44 9.29
C THR A 161 -38.37 20.99 9.34
N SER A 162 -38.70 21.81 10.35
CA SER A 162 -40.03 22.41 10.53
C SER A 162 -40.23 23.74 9.77
N GLY A 163 -39.38 24.08 8.80
CA GLY A 163 -39.46 25.39 8.13
C GLY A 163 -39.01 25.51 6.68
N VAL A 164 -38.58 24.44 5.99
CA VAL A 164 -38.19 24.54 4.56
C VAL A 164 -38.64 23.31 3.77
N PRO A 165 -39.56 23.45 2.79
CA PRO A 165 -39.85 22.39 1.84
C PRO A 165 -38.71 22.32 0.81
N HIS A 166 -38.34 21.11 0.40
CA HIS A 166 -37.26 20.77 -0.53
C HIS A 166 -35.82 20.90 -0.03
N ARG A 167 -35.26 19.76 0.43
CA ARG A 167 -34.01 19.19 -0.10
C ARG A 167 -33.73 17.82 0.55
N GLY A 168 -34.40 16.77 0.04
CA GLY A 168 -34.14 15.36 0.41
C GLY A 168 -32.72 14.88 0.09
N TRP A 169 -31.98 15.63 -0.73
CA TRP A 169 -30.63 15.29 -1.19
C TRP A 169 -29.56 15.46 -0.10
N ALA A 170 -29.73 16.38 0.87
CA ALA A 170 -28.69 16.65 1.87
C ALA A 170 -28.51 15.53 2.91
N ARG A 171 -29.59 14.79 3.24
CA ARG A 171 -29.52 13.69 4.21
C ARG A 171 -28.80 12.46 3.66
N GLN A 172 -28.97 12.17 2.36
CA GLN A 172 -28.33 11.02 1.71
C GLN A 172 -26.90 11.31 1.27
N PHE A 173 -26.58 12.55 0.88
CA PHE A 173 -25.24 12.90 0.43
C PHE A 173 -24.21 12.94 1.57
N PHE A 174 -24.57 13.47 2.75
CA PHE A 174 -23.60 13.57 3.85
C PHE A 174 -23.28 12.23 4.52
N SER A 175 -24.25 11.32 4.68
CA SER A 175 -23.99 10.04 5.35
C SER A 175 -23.32 9.02 4.43
N GLY A 176 -23.66 8.98 3.13
CA GLY A 176 -23.11 8.00 2.19
C GLY A 176 -21.74 8.36 1.62
N PHE A 177 -21.56 9.63 1.21
CA PHE A 177 -20.34 10.06 0.53
C PHE A 177 -19.15 10.17 1.50
N CYS A 178 -19.34 10.74 2.70
CA CYS A 178 -18.31 10.80 3.74
C CYS A 178 -17.89 9.41 4.22
N ARG A 179 -18.85 8.48 4.40
CA ARG A 179 -18.59 7.10 4.83
C ARG A 179 -17.70 6.35 3.84
N LYS A 180 -17.95 6.49 2.53
CA LYS A 180 -17.16 5.82 1.48
C LYS A 180 -15.77 6.45 1.28
N TYR A 181 -15.66 7.77 1.40
CA TYR A 181 -14.39 8.49 1.26
C TYR A 181 -13.48 8.38 2.50
N ILE A 182 -14.03 8.31 3.72
CA ILE A 182 -13.23 8.31 4.95
C ILE A 182 -12.84 6.88 5.40
N LEU A 183 -13.67 5.87 5.13
CA LEU A 183 -13.31 4.46 5.40
C LEU A 183 -12.24 3.93 4.43
N SER A 184 -12.04 4.58 3.28
CA SER A 184 -11.09 4.15 2.24
C SER A 184 -9.71 4.82 2.32
N VAL A 185 -9.55 5.88 3.12
CA VAL A 185 -8.29 6.64 3.22
C VAL A 185 -7.58 6.29 4.54
N PRO A 186 -6.36 5.70 4.53
CA PRO A 186 -5.68 5.23 5.73
C PRO A 186 -5.05 6.35 6.59
N TYR A 187 -5.05 7.61 6.12
CA TYR A 187 -4.36 8.73 6.77
C TYR A 187 -5.14 10.03 6.57
N GLN A 188 -6.13 10.30 7.41
CA GLN A 188 -6.64 11.67 7.68
C GLN A 188 -7.63 11.62 8.85
N SER A 189 -7.16 11.19 10.02
CA SER A 189 -7.89 11.28 11.29
C SER A 189 -7.89 12.69 11.89
N VAL A 190 -7.23 13.67 11.25
CA VAL A 190 -7.02 15.00 11.84
C VAL A 190 -8.10 16.01 11.43
N THR A 191 -8.66 15.90 10.22
CA THR A 191 -9.57 16.93 9.68
C THR A 191 -11.00 16.85 10.21
N LEU A 192 -11.44 15.70 10.75
CA LEU A 192 -12.81 15.56 11.25
C LEU A 192 -12.99 15.97 12.71
N LYS A 193 -11.90 16.00 13.49
CA LYS A 193 -11.96 16.45 14.90
C LYS A 193 -12.36 17.93 15.00
N ALA A 194 -11.96 18.73 14.00
CA ALA A 194 -12.31 20.15 13.89
C ALA A 194 -13.79 20.42 13.54
N PHE A 195 -14.55 19.42 13.07
CA PHE A 195 -15.97 19.60 12.72
C PHE A 195 -16.93 19.18 13.85
N LEU A 196 -16.43 18.48 14.88
CA LEU A 196 -17.22 17.95 15.99
C LEU A 196 -16.98 18.67 17.33
N ASP A 197 -15.99 19.57 17.42
CA ASP A 197 -15.80 20.43 18.58
C ASP A 197 -16.42 21.82 18.34
N PRO A 198 -17.67 22.03 18.77
CA PRO A 198 -18.08 23.36 19.21
C PRO A 198 -18.66 23.32 20.62
N VAL A 199 -18.03 22.62 21.59
CA VAL A 199 -18.30 22.78 23.02
C VAL A 199 -17.07 22.40 23.87
N LEU A 200 -16.13 23.33 24.03
CA LEU A 200 -15.35 23.56 25.25
C LEU A 200 -15.24 25.07 25.44
#